data_AF-A0A917UIC7-F1
#
_entry.id   AF-A0A917UIC7-F1
#
_cell.length_a   1.000
_cell.length_b   1.000
_cell.length_c   1.000
_cell.angle_alpha   90.00
_cell.angle_beta   90.00
_cell.angle_gamma   90.00
#
_symmetry.space_group_name_H-M   'P 1'
#
loop_
_entity.id
_entity.type
_entity.pdbx_description
1 polymer ?
#
loop_
_entity_poly.entity_id
_entity_poly.type
_entity_poly.pdbx_seq_one_letter_code
_entity_poly.pdbx_strand_id
1 'polypeptide(L)'
;MARSGLRGVGVWLREGVWAIPLRRYLALLVTAALVAGIGFAVRSLTQDDRSCAPGVVRPAGSDECVGVSTTDYAFGRKQLADTIRAIDRENDSLRKGYVTVALFEPFTATDADNLGDVLHELQGAYLAQWKVNHDANGEGPPIRLVLANPGRTGAHWEHTVDQLERMTKTSDRLRAVTGIGLSTEENTRAVKELTRRGIPVVGTSITADSLANGQQGNPEGLKPFPGLARTSPTNTDEARALASFADVAADKAVLVYDDPGDPYTLTLQASFEKLLTGSRYQPWPFTPLTDRSKEGTTANDFRQIRELLCDTAPGVDTVLFAGRHTQLRQFINALGERGCQQRKFTILTGDDASYLTGDRKLDPEALKHGVSVRYSALAHPDAWIENPPKTGGSAADAQDLNELLSAAQANRTARSDRPSPIGPIDLEDGQLIIAYDAMRLTVEGIREATPRGRSAPTLADVGDEWTLIKGSSGRVNGASGWICLDNYGNPYDKAVPIVELTPDRHARFVEIAWPTGKPPERDCLPPS
;
A
#
# COMPACT_ATOMS: atom_id res chain seq x y z
N MET A 1 31.42 -13.57 -102.98
CA MET A 1 32.10 -14.11 -101.78
C MET A 1 31.58 -13.39 -100.54
N ALA A 2 31.00 -14.17 -99.61
CA ALA A 2 30.86 -13.93 -98.17
C ALA A 2 30.19 -12.60 -97.71
N ARG A 3 29.22 -12.54 -96.79
CA ARG A 3 29.17 -13.21 -95.49
C ARG A 3 27.74 -13.21 -94.94
N SER A 4 27.24 -14.41 -94.67
CA SER A 4 26.46 -14.72 -93.47
C SER A 4 27.17 -14.19 -92.23
N GLY A 5 26.55 -13.33 -91.42
CA GLY A 5 27.22 -12.88 -90.19
C GLY A 5 26.55 -11.84 -89.28
N LEU A 6 25.33 -11.37 -89.56
CA LEU A 6 24.76 -10.26 -88.77
C LEU A 6 23.52 -10.59 -87.93
N ARG A 7 23.00 -11.83 -87.96
CA ARG A 7 21.87 -12.23 -87.09
C ARG A 7 22.25 -12.62 -85.66
N GLY A 8 23.53 -12.80 -85.34
CA GLY A 8 23.98 -13.22 -84.01
C GLY A 8 24.26 -12.09 -83.01
N VAL A 9 24.71 -10.92 -83.48
CA VAL A 9 25.25 -9.87 -82.59
C VAL A 9 24.15 -9.05 -81.91
N GLY A 10 23.06 -8.76 -82.62
CA GLY A 10 21.92 -8.02 -82.06
C GLY A 10 21.13 -8.82 -81.00
N VAL A 11 21.02 -10.13 -81.17
CA VAL A 11 20.42 -11.04 -80.18
C VAL A 11 21.36 -11.20 -78.98
N TRP A 12 22.67 -11.35 -79.21
CA TRP A 12 23.67 -11.48 -78.15
C TRP A 12 23.84 -10.20 -77.30
N LEU A 13 23.78 -9.00 -77.88
CA LEU A 13 23.80 -7.73 -77.13
C LEU A 13 22.51 -7.50 -76.33
N ARG A 14 21.35 -7.84 -76.91
CA ARG A 14 20.04 -7.64 -76.28
C ARG A 14 19.80 -8.63 -75.12
N GLU A 15 20.19 -9.89 -75.31
CA GLU A 15 20.09 -10.92 -74.28
C GLU A 15 21.26 -10.87 -73.28
N GLY A 16 22.50 -10.72 -73.73
CA GLY A 16 23.72 -10.79 -72.91
C GLY A 16 24.05 -9.53 -72.10
N VAL A 17 23.81 -8.33 -72.63
CA VAL A 17 24.27 -7.06 -72.02
C VAL A 17 23.16 -6.29 -71.31
N TRP A 18 21.90 -6.42 -71.74
CA TRP A 18 20.78 -5.65 -71.17
C TRP A 18 19.71 -6.51 -70.50
N ALA A 19 19.23 -7.58 -71.14
CA ALA A 19 18.15 -8.38 -70.56
C ALA A 19 18.59 -9.22 -69.35
N ILE A 20 19.76 -9.87 -69.40
CA ILE A 20 20.24 -10.70 -68.27
C ILE A 20 20.61 -9.84 -67.05
N PRO A 21 21.37 -8.74 -67.14
CA PRO A 21 21.67 -7.90 -65.98
C PRO A 21 20.41 -7.25 -65.40
N LEU A 22 19.52 -6.72 -66.25
CA LEU A 22 18.27 -6.12 -65.79
C LEU A 22 17.36 -7.13 -65.07
N ARG A 23 17.23 -8.35 -65.60
CA ARG A 23 16.50 -9.44 -64.92
C ARG A 23 17.14 -9.82 -63.59
N ARG A 24 18.47 -9.82 -63.50
CA ARG A 24 19.19 -10.07 -62.24
C ARG A 24 18.96 -8.96 -61.22
N TYR A 25 19.01 -7.69 -61.63
CA TYR A 25 18.72 -6.57 -60.74
C TYR A 25 17.26 -6.53 -60.30
N LEU A 26 16.31 -6.79 -61.21
CA LEU A 26 14.90 -6.94 -60.87
C LEU A 26 14.67 -8.12 -59.92
N ALA A 27 15.28 -9.27 -60.18
CA ALA A 27 15.19 -10.43 -59.29
C ALA A 27 15.76 -10.12 -57.90
N LEU A 28 16.91 -9.42 -57.82
CA LEU A 28 17.50 -8.98 -56.56
C LEU A 28 16.61 -7.99 -55.82
N LEU A 29 16.01 -7.01 -56.52
CA LEU A 29 15.07 -6.06 -55.92
C LEU A 29 13.81 -6.74 -55.41
N VAL A 30 13.22 -7.64 -56.19
CA VAL A 30 12.04 -8.42 -55.78
C VAL A 30 12.38 -9.32 -54.60
N THR A 31 13.55 -9.98 -54.63
CA THR A 31 14.01 -10.82 -53.51
C THR A 31 14.25 -9.98 -52.26
N ALA A 32 14.89 -8.81 -52.37
CA ALA A 32 15.11 -7.91 -51.25
C ALA A 32 13.77 -7.39 -50.68
N ALA A 33 12.81 -7.04 -51.54
CA ALA A 33 11.48 -6.61 -51.13
C ALA A 33 10.71 -7.75 -50.44
N LEU A 34 10.81 -8.99 -50.94
CA LEU A 34 10.21 -10.17 -50.32
C LEU A 34 10.86 -10.50 -48.97
N VAL A 35 12.19 -10.44 -48.87
CA VAL A 35 12.90 -10.69 -47.61
C VAL A 35 12.59 -9.58 -46.60
N ALA A 36 12.54 -8.33 -47.01
CA ALA A 36 12.12 -7.22 -46.15
C ALA A 36 10.65 -7.34 -45.73
N GLY A 37 9.76 -7.74 -46.65
CA GLY A 37 8.34 -7.97 -46.38
C GLY A 37 8.11 -9.15 -45.43
N ILE A 38 8.82 -10.26 -45.62
CA ILE A 38 8.79 -11.43 -44.72
C ILE A 38 9.39 -11.02 -43.36
N GLY A 39 10.50 -10.30 -43.33
CA GLY A 39 11.10 -9.81 -42.09
C GLY A 39 10.16 -8.89 -41.30
N PHE A 40 9.45 -7.99 -41.98
CA PHE A 40 8.43 -7.13 -41.39
C PHE A 40 7.21 -7.93 -40.92
N ALA A 41 6.72 -8.86 -41.73
CA ALA A 41 5.58 -9.72 -41.38
C ALA A 41 5.92 -10.62 -40.17
N VAL A 42 7.08 -11.27 -40.17
CA VAL A 42 7.56 -12.08 -39.03
C VAL A 42 7.66 -11.20 -37.80
N ARG A 43 8.34 -10.05 -37.88
CA ARG A 43 8.45 -9.13 -36.74
C ARG A 43 7.10 -8.67 -36.21
N SER A 44 6.16 -8.33 -37.09
CA SER A 44 4.82 -7.87 -36.72
C SER A 44 3.94 -9.00 -36.16
N LEU A 45 4.12 -10.23 -36.63
CA LEU A 45 3.38 -11.41 -36.16
C LEU A 45 3.98 -12.00 -34.88
N THR A 46 5.26 -11.73 -34.58
CA THR A 46 5.94 -12.19 -33.36
C THR A 46 6.08 -11.12 -32.29
N GLN A 47 5.67 -9.87 -32.54
CA GLN A 47 5.63 -8.84 -31.50
C GLN A 47 4.38 -9.05 -30.64
N ASP A 48 4.56 -9.63 -29.46
CA ASP A 48 3.53 -9.65 -28.42
C ASP A 48 3.15 -8.21 -28.07
N ASP A 49 1.90 -7.81 -28.30
CA ASP A 49 1.37 -6.57 -27.77
C ASP A 49 1.26 -6.69 -26.25
N ARG A 50 2.26 -6.10 -25.58
CA ARG A 50 2.39 -6.07 -24.12
C ARG A 50 1.76 -4.82 -23.51
N SER A 51 1.06 -4.01 -24.28
CA SER A 51 0.28 -2.91 -23.70
C SER A 51 -0.93 -3.45 -22.93
N CYS A 52 -1.30 -2.77 -21.84
CA CYS A 52 -2.53 -3.01 -21.09
C CYS A 52 -3.45 -1.79 -21.14
N ALA A 53 -2.89 -0.61 -20.90
CA ALA A 53 -3.53 0.70 -20.98
C ALA A 53 -2.43 1.76 -21.17
N PRO A 54 -2.75 3.03 -21.50
CA PRO A 54 -1.76 4.10 -21.50
C PRO A 54 -0.98 4.15 -20.17
N GLY A 55 0.35 4.05 -20.24
CA GLY A 55 1.24 4.01 -19.07
C GLY A 55 1.38 2.65 -18.38
N VAL A 56 0.55 1.66 -18.74
CA VAL A 56 0.53 0.33 -18.11
C VAL A 56 0.90 -0.76 -19.12
N VAL A 57 1.87 -1.60 -18.77
CA VAL A 57 2.42 -2.63 -19.65
C VAL A 57 2.58 -3.96 -18.92
N ARG A 58 2.70 -5.05 -19.69
CA ARG A 58 3.14 -6.38 -19.25
C ARG A 58 4.65 -6.53 -19.46
N PRO A 59 5.49 -6.45 -18.41
CA PRO A 59 6.94 -6.59 -18.55
C PRO A 59 7.32 -7.93 -19.17
N ALA A 60 8.52 -8.02 -19.74
CA ALA A 60 9.04 -9.28 -20.28
C ALA A 60 9.08 -10.35 -19.16
N GLY A 61 8.50 -11.53 -19.42
CA GLY A 61 8.44 -12.62 -18.44
C GLY A 61 7.40 -12.45 -17.32
N SER A 62 6.52 -11.45 -17.40
CA SER A 62 5.41 -11.24 -16.46
C SER A 62 4.07 -11.15 -17.21
N ASP A 63 3.03 -11.70 -16.60
CA ASP A 63 1.63 -11.56 -17.05
C ASP A 63 0.91 -10.40 -16.33
N GLU A 64 1.59 -9.73 -15.40
CA GLU A 64 1.02 -8.61 -14.64
C GLU A 64 1.10 -7.30 -15.42
N CYS A 65 -0.01 -6.55 -15.42
CA CYS A 65 -0.07 -5.19 -15.95
C CYS A 65 0.40 -4.18 -14.89
N VAL A 66 1.59 -3.62 -15.06
CA VAL A 66 2.26 -2.72 -14.10
C VAL A 66 2.57 -1.36 -14.73
N GLY A 67 2.88 -0.36 -13.90
CA GLY A 67 3.12 1.02 -14.31
C GLY A 67 2.05 1.97 -13.78
N VAL A 68 2.00 3.19 -14.32
CA VAL A 68 1.12 4.27 -13.85
C VAL A 68 -0.04 4.45 -14.84
N SER A 69 -1.27 4.23 -14.37
CA SER A 69 -2.49 4.49 -15.13
C SER A 69 -3.03 5.88 -14.84
N THR A 70 -3.45 6.55 -15.90
CA THR A 70 -4.15 7.84 -15.87
C THR A 70 -5.55 7.73 -16.48
N THR A 71 -6.14 6.54 -16.44
CA THR A 71 -7.40 6.16 -17.11
C THR A 71 -8.23 5.32 -16.15
N ASP A 72 -9.44 4.94 -16.57
CA ASP A 72 -10.32 4.05 -15.82
C ASP A 72 -9.91 2.55 -15.81
N TYR A 73 -8.67 2.23 -16.20
CA TYR A 73 -8.17 0.86 -16.29
C TYR A 73 -8.12 0.15 -14.94
N ALA A 74 -8.95 -0.88 -14.77
CA ALA A 74 -9.12 -1.58 -13.49
C ALA A 74 -8.16 -2.74 -13.23
N PHE A 75 -7.03 -2.84 -13.94
CA PHE A 75 -5.98 -3.87 -13.70
C PHE A 75 -6.48 -5.33 -13.70
N GLY A 76 -7.56 -5.61 -14.44
CA GLY A 76 -8.19 -6.94 -14.47
C GLY A 76 -9.01 -7.28 -13.20
N ARG A 77 -9.24 -6.30 -12.32
CA ARG A 77 -10.00 -6.43 -11.06
C ARG A 77 -11.33 -5.69 -11.16
N LYS A 78 -12.42 -6.44 -11.33
CA LYS A 78 -13.77 -5.85 -11.41
C LYS A 78 -14.17 -5.12 -10.13
N GLN A 79 -13.68 -5.58 -8.99
CA GLN A 79 -13.92 -5.01 -7.66
C GLN A 79 -13.45 -3.56 -7.55
N LEU A 80 -12.37 -3.20 -8.23
CA LEU A 80 -11.80 -1.85 -8.20
C LEU A 80 -12.51 -0.88 -9.17
N ALA A 81 -13.30 -1.40 -10.11
CA ALA A 81 -13.68 -0.66 -11.30
C ALA A 81 -14.61 0.55 -11.02
N ASP A 82 -15.46 0.48 -9.99
CA ASP A 82 -16.34 1.60 -9.64
C ASP A 82 -15.55 2.78 -9.08
N THR A 83 -14.65 2.54 -8.13
CA THR A 83 -13.78 3.56 -7.53
C THR A 83 -12.80 4.13 -8.55
N ILE A 84 -12.20 3.31 -9.41
CA ILE A 84 -11.29 3.78 -10.47
C ILE A 84 -12.02 4.70 -11.45
N ARG A 85 -13.25 4.35 -11.86
CA ARG A 85 -14.10 5.23 -12.67
C ARG A 85 -14.47 6.52 -11.94
N ALA A 86 -14.63 6.48 -10.62
CA ALA A 86 -14.92 7.67 -9.81
C ALA A 86 -13.72 8.64 -9.81
N ILE A 87 -12.50 8.11 -9.68
CA ILE A 87 -11.24 8.87 -9.78
C ILE A 87 -11.07 9.45 -11.19
N ASP A 88 -11.32 8.66 -12.23
CA ASP A 88 -11.23 9.12 -13.63
C ASP A 88 -12.18 10.30 -13.90
N ARG A 89 -13.43 10.21 -13.45
CA ARG A 89 -14.41 11.32 -13.53
C ARG A 89 -13.97 12.57 -12.76
N GLU A 90 -13.43 12.39 -11.56
CA GLU A 90 -12.94 13.50 -10.75
C GLU A 90 -11.75 14.18 -11.44
N ASN A 91 -10.81 13.40 -11.99
CA ASN A 91 -9.68 13.90 -12.77
C ASN A 91 -10.12 14.67 -14.03
N ASP A 92 -11.11 14.17 -14.76
CA ASP A 92 -11.67 14.82 -15.96
C ASP A 92 -12.40 16.14 -15.66
N SER A 93 -12.88 16.30 -14.43
CA SER A 93 -13.48 17.55 -13.97
C SER A 93 -12.46 18.68 -13.83
N LEU A 94 -11.19 18.33 -13.63
CA LEU A 94 -10.12 19.29 -13.40
C LEU A 94 -9.85 20.13 -14.67
N ARG A 95 -9.48 21.39 -14.45
CA ARG A 95 -9.15 22.33 -15.53
C ARG A 95 -7.65 22.54 -15.61
N LYS A 96 -7.14 23.65 -15.09
CA LYS A 96 -5.71 23.98 -15.08
C LYS A 96 -5.26 24.27 -13.66
N GLY A 97 -3.94 24.18 -13.45
CA GLY A 97 -3.34 24.50 -12.16
C GLY A 97 -3.41 23.38 -11.12
N TYR A 98 -3.88 22.19 -11.48
CA TYR A 98 -3.81 21.02 -10.62
C TYR A 98 -2.37 20.50 -10.48
N VAL A 99 -2.13 19.70 -9.45
CA VAL A 99 -0.95 18.84 -9.30
C VAL A 99 -1.38 17.39 -9.25
N THR A 100 -0.44 16.49 -9.53
CA THR A 100 -0.70 15.05 -9.49
C THR A 100 -0.16 14.44 -8.20
N VAL A 101 -0.96 13.58 -7.58
CA VAL A 101 -0.57 12.63 -6.53
C VAL A 101 -0.74 11.23 -7.12
N ALA A 102 0.22 10.34 -6.88
CA ALA A 102 0.11 8.95 -7.27
C ALA A 102 -0.23 8.07 -6.07
N LEU A 103 -1.24 7.22 -6.21
CA LEU A 103 -1.56 6.14 -5.27
C LEU A 103 -0.78 4.88 -5.69
N PHE A 104 0.19 4.46 -4.88
CA PHE A 104 1.12 3.38 -5.17
C PHE A 104 0.70 2.08 -4.49
N GLU A 105 -0.05 1.24 -5.20
CA GLU A 105 -0.68 0.05 -4.62
C GLU A 105 -0.54 -1.17 -5.54
N PRO A 106 -0.50 -2.41 -5.01
CA PRO A 106 -0.46 -3.62 -5.80
C PRO A 106 -1.84 -3.92 -6.43
N PHE A 107 -2.29 -3.09 -7.38
CA PHE A 107 -3.59 -3.22 -8.05
C PHE A 107 -3.79 -4.55 -8.81
N THR A 108 -2.72 -5.31 -9.05
CA THR A 108 -2.78 -6.68 -9.58
C THR A 108 -2.85 -7.77 -8.49
N ALA A 109 -3.05 -7.43 -7.22
CA ALA A 109 -3.29 -8.38 -6.13
C ALA A 109 -4.40 -9.39 -6.47
N THR A 110 -4.22 -10.66 -6.09
CA THR A 110 -5.11 -11.77 -6.48
C THR A 110 -5.81 -12.43 -5.31
N ASP A 111 -5.16 -12.44 -4.15
CA ASP A 111 -5.76 -12.98 -2.93
C ASP A 111 -6.82 -11.99 -2.41
N ALA A 112 -7.85 -12.53 -1.75
CA ALA A 112 -9.04 -11.77 -1.42
C ALA A 112 -8.76 -10.68 -0.39
N ASP A 113 -7.90 -10.98 0.59
CA ASP A 113 -7.64 -10.11 1.73
C ASP A 113 -6.81 -8.88 1.27
N ASN A 114 -5.71 -9.08 0.53
CA ASN A 114 -4.95 -7.94 -0.03
C ASN A 114 -5.75 -7.18 -1.10
N LEU A 115 -6.63 -7.83 -1.87
CA LEU A 115 -7.46 -7.12 -2.85
C LEU A 115 -8.56 -6.28 -2.17
N GLY A 116 -9.07 -6.73 -1.03
CA GLY A 116 -10.01 -5.98 -0.18
C GLY A 116 -9.34 -4.73 0.37
N ASP A 117 -8.15 -4.89 0.95
CA ASP A 117 -7.30 -3.80 1.42
C ASP A 117 -7.03 -2.74 0.33
N VAL A 118 -6.53 -3.16 -0.84
CA VAL A 118 -6.30 -2.26 -1.98
C VAL A 118 -7.58 -1.54 -2.42
N LEU A 119 -8.74 -2.20 -2.35
CA LEU A 119 -10.02 -1.55 -2.64
C LEU A 119 -10.34 -0.46 -1.61
N HIS A 120 -10.18 -0.75 -0.33
CA HIS A 120 -10.46 0.18 0.75
C HIS A 120 -9.48 1.37 0.75
N GLU A 121 -8.18 1.13 0.53
CA GLU A 121 -7.18 2.21 0.38
C GLU A 121 -7.53 3.12 -0.81
N LEU A 122 -7.90 2.53 -1.96
CA LEU A 122 -8.35 3.26 -3.15
C LEU A 122 -9.61 4.10 -2.89
N GLN A 123 -10.57 3.57 -2.13
CA GLN A 123 -11.80 4.26 -1.76
C GLN A 123 -11.51 5.46 -0.85
N GLY A 124 -10.67 5.28 0.17
CA GLY A 124 -10.25 6.33 1.09
C GLY A 124 -9.56 7.48 0.36
N ALA A 125 -8.59 7.15 -0.51
CA ALA A 125 -7.87 8.12 -1.32
C ALA A 125 -8.79 8.91 -2.27
N TYR A 126 -9.76 8.24 -2.90
CA TYR A 126 -10.75 8.92 -3.74
C TYR A 126 -11.63 9.90 -2.95
N LEU A 127 -12.14 9.49 -1.79
CA LEU A 127 -13.00 10.36 -0.98
C LEU A 127 -12.25 11.59 -0.48
N ALA A 128 -10.98 11.43 -0.11
CA ALA A 128 -10.12 12.55 0.22
C ALA A 128 -9.89 13.47 -0.98
N GLN A 129 -9.56 12.91 -2.15
CA GLN A 129 -9.42 13.68 -3.40
C GLN A 129 -10.68 14.50 -3.69
N TRP A 130 -11.84 13.87 -3.64
CA TRP A 130 -13.11 14.53 -3.90
C TRP A 130 -13.35 15.66 -2.89
N LYS A 131 -13.21 15.37 -1.58
CA LYS A 131 -13.42 16.38 -0.54
C LYS A 131 -12.53 17.60 -0.76
N VAL A 132 -11.22 17.40 -0.94
CA VAL A 132 -10.30 18.53 -1.05
C VAL A 132 -10.51 19.34 -2.33
N ASN A 133 -10.99 18.74 -3.42
CA ASN A 133 -11.27 19.45 -4.66
C ASN A 133 -12.58 20.25 -4.63
N HIS A 134 -13.57 19.81 -3.84
CA HIS A 134 -14.90 20.44 -3.78
C HIS A 134 -15.06 21.38 -2.57
N ASP A 135 -14.42 21.09 -1.43
CA ASP A 135 -14.45 21.92 -0.22
C ASP A 135 -13.32 22.96 -0.18
N ALA A 136 -12.58 23.13 -1.28
CA ALA A 136 -11.35 23.90 -1.29
C ALA A 136 -11.52 25.38 -0.89
N ASN A 137 -12.71 25.97 -1.00
CA ASN A 137 -12.97 27.39 -0.65
C ASN A 137 -11.94 28.41 -1.24
N GLY A 138 -11.30 28.06 -2.37
CA GLY A 138 -10.24 28.87 -3.00
C GLY A 138 -8.81 28.45 -2.66
N GLU A 139 -8.62 27.47 -1.77
CA GLU A 139 -7.36 26.76 -1.55
C GLU A 139 -6.98 25.95 -2.79
N GLY A 140 -5.69 25.93 -3.11
CA GLY A 140 -5.16 25.20 -4.25
C GLY A 140 -3.75 24.71 -3.96
N PRO A 141 -3.21 23.83 -4.81
CA PRO A 141 -3.79 23.38 -6.09
C PRO A 141 -4.88 22.30 -5.95
N PRO A 142 -5.78 22.16 -6.94
CA PRO A 142 -6.60 20.95 -7.10
C PRO A 142 -5.74 19.71 -7.32
N ILE A 143 -6.28 18.54 -6.99
CA ILE A 143 -5.54 17.28 -6.94
C ILE A 143 -6.05 16.31 -7.99
N ARG A 144 -5.15 15.91 -8.88
CA ARG A 144 -5.31 14.78 -9.79
C ARG A 144 -4.72 13.53 -9.13
N LEU A 145 -5.49 12.46 -9.04
CA LEU A 145 -5.05 11.19 -8.47
C LEU A 145 -4.78 10.18 -9.58
N VAL A 146 -3.59 9.60 -9.63
CA VAL A 146 -3.20 8.56 -10.63
C VAL A 146 -2.83 7.26 -9.92
N LEU A 147 -2.93 6.13 -10.62
CA LEU A 147 -2.78 4.80 -10.02
C LEU A 147 -1.47 4.16 -10.44
N ALA A 148 -0.54 3.96 -9.51
CA ALA A 148 0.79 3.41 -9.74
C ALA A 148 0.86 1.96 -9.24
N ASN A 149 0.87 0.98 -10.16
CA ASN A 149 0.92 -0.43 -9.82
C ASN A 149 2.34 -1.01 -9.94
N PRO A 150 3.00 -1.40 -8.83
CA PRO A 150 4.29 -2.08 -8.85
C PRO A 150 4.19 -3.61 -9.07
N GLY A 151 2.97 -4.13 -9.29
CA GLY A 151 2.70 -5.56 -9.35
C GLY A 151 2.29 -6.12 -8.00
N ARG A 152 1.73 -7.34 -7.98
CA ARG A 152 1.12 -7.98 -6.80
C ARG A 152 2.05 -8.06 -5.60
N THR A 153 3.33 -8.34 -5.83
CA THR A 153 4.34 -8.45 -4.76
C THR A 153 5.29 -7.25 -4.72
N GLY A 154 5.00 -6.19 -5.49
CA GLY A 154 5.90 -5.05 -5.67
C GLY A 154 7.12 -5.32 -6.55
N ALA A 155 7.26 -6.50 -7.16
CA ALA A 155 8.47 -6.91 -7.90
C ALA A 155 8.84 -5.99 -9.08
N HIS A 156 7.91 -5.17 -9.57
CA HIS A 156 8.13 -4.21 -10.67
C HIS A 156 8.15 -2.76 -10.16
N TRP A 157 8.54 -2.53 -8.90
CA TRP A 157 8.62 -1.19 -8.33
C TRP A 157 9.57 -0.28 -9.11
N GLU A 158 10.72 -0.78 -9.60
CA GLU A 158 11.69 0.02 -10.36
C GLU A 158 11.05 0.65 -11.59
N HIS A 159 10.31 -0.15 -12.36
CA HIS A 159 9.59 0.31 -13.53
C HIS A 159 8.62 1.44 -13.18
N THR A 160 7.86 1.26 -12.11
CA THR A 160 6.82 2.20 -11.66
C THR A 160 7.42 3.49 -11.13
N VAL A 161 8.46 3.40 -10.31
CA VAL A 161 9.21 4.55 -9.78
C VAL A 161 9.86 5.36 -10.92
N ASP A 162 10.41 4.70 -11.94
CA ASP A 162 10.94 5.38 -13.13
C ASP A 162 9.87 6.17 -13.88
N GLN A 163 8.64 5.65 -13.97
CA GLN A 163 7.53 6.39 -14.58
C GLN A 163 7.16 7.62 -13.73
N LEU A 164 7.05 7.45 -12.41
CA LEU A 164 6.73 8.51 -11.48
C LEU A 164 7.76 9.64 -11.53
N GLU A 165 9.05 9.33 -11.56
CA GLU A 165 10.11 10.35 -11.71
C GLU A 165 9.93 11.17 -12.99
N ARG A 166 9.58 10.54 -14.12
CA ARG A 166 9.31 11.28 -15.37
C ARG A 166 8.12 12.22 -15.21
N MET A 167 7.05 11.79 -14.53
CA MET A 167 5.86 12.63 -14.28
C MET A 167 6.15 13.87 -13.42
N THR A 168 7.26 13.90 -12.68
CA THR A 168 7.69 15.11 -11.95
C THR A 168 8.20 16.21 -12.89
N LYS A 169 8.68 15.83 -14.09
CA LYS A 169 9.38 16.68 -15.07
C LYS A 169 8.49 17.06 -16.26
N THR A 170 7.28 16.50 -16.37
CA THR A 170 6.33 16.76 -17.45
C THR A 170 5.21 17.70 -17.00
N SER A 171 4.25 17.94 -17.89
CA SER A 171 2.98 18.61 -17.57
C SER A 171 2.09 17.83 -16.60
N ASP A 172 2.43 16.59 -16.24
CA ASP A 172 1.70 15.83 -15.22
C ASP A 172 1.86 16.45 -13.83
N ARG A 173 3.00 17.09 -13.54
CA ARG A 173 3.27 17.79 -12.28
C ARG A 173 3.04 16.87 -11.07
N LEU A 174 3.61 15.66 -11.09
CA LEU A 174 3.63 14.81 -9.91
C LEU A 174 4.33 15.54 -8.75
N ARG A 175 3.69 15.58 -7.58
CA ARG A 175 4.21 16.26 -6.38
C ARG A 175 4.34 15.39 -5.15
N ALA A 176 3.65 14.26 -5.10
CA ALA A 176 3.80 13.28 -4.02
C ALA A 176 3.32 11.90 -4.47
N VAL A 177 3.73 10.90 -3.71
CA VAL A 177 3.22 9.52 -3.76
C VAL A 177 2.58 9.18 -2.41
N THR A 178 1.45 8.50 -2.43
CA THR A 178 0.75 7.97 -1.24
C THR A 178 0.31 6.51 -1.48
N GLY A 179 -0.28 5.84 -0.50
CA GLY A 179 -0.79 4.45 -0.64
C GLY A 179 0.24 3.35 -0.44
N ILE A 180 1.40 3.62 0.14
CA ILE A 180 2.34 2.52 0.40
C ILE A 180 1.89 1.82 1.68
N GLY A 181 1.12 0.75 1.53
CA GLY A 181 0.42 0.05 2.62
C GLY A 181 1.20 -1.07 3.32
N LEU A 182 2.20 -1.70 2.68
CA LEU A 182 2.89 -2.85 3.28
C LEU A 182 4.38 -2.60 3.53
N SER A 183 4.88 -2.91 4.74
CA SER A 183 6.31 -2.90 5.03
C SER A 183 7.02 -4.17 4.54
N THR A 184 7.27 -4.22 3.23
CA THR A 184 8.02 -5.31 2.56
C THR A 184 9.40 -4.83 2.09
N GLU A 185 10.26 -5.75 1.69
CA GLU A 185 11.56 -5.43 1.09
C GLU A 185 11.43 -4.64 -0.22
N GLU A 186 10.42 -4.96 -1.04
CA GLU A 186 10.17 -4.24 -2.30
C GLU A 186 9.66 -2.83 -2.04
N ASN A 187 8.71 -2.65 -1.12
CA ASN A 187 8.21 -1.32 -0.78
C ASN A 187 9.28 -0.48 -0.07
N THR A 188 10.13 -1.08 0.76
CA THR A 188 11.28 -0.40 1.37
C THR A 188 12.22 0.14 0.29
N ARG A 189 12.52 -0.66 -0.73
CA ARG A 189 13.35 -0.21 -1.86
C ARG A 189 12.66 0.85 -2.71
N ALA A 190 11.36 0.71 -2.97
CA ALA A 190 10.57 1.69 -3.70
C ALA A 190 10.55 3.06 -3.00
N VAL A 191 10.25 3.08 -1.69
CA VAL A 191 10.27 4.30 -0.86
C VAL A 191 11.65 4.92 -0.85
N LYS A 192 12.70 4.12 -0.65
CA LYS A 192 14.09 4.59 -0.69
C LYS A 192 14.43 5.25 -2.01
N GLU A 193 14.03 4.65 -3.13
CA GLU A 193 14.33 5.19 -4.45
C GLU A 193 13.52 6.46 -4.77
N LEU A 194 12.22 6.48 -4.42
CA LEU A 194 11.37 7.67 -4.56
C LEU A 194 11.94 8.86 -3.79
N THR A 195 12.23 8.66 -2.50
CA THR A 195 12.78 9.69 -1.62
C THR A 195 14.20 10.11 -2.01
N ARG A 196 15.05 9.17 -2.47
CA ARG A 196 16.38 9.50 -3.04
C ARG A 196 16.28 10.37 -4.29
N ARG A 197 15.23 10.21 -5.09
CA ARG A 197 14.91 11.07 -6.25
C ARG A 197 14.22 12.38 -5.85
N GLY A 198 14.05 12.62 -4.55
CA GLY A 198 13.43 13.81 -3.99
C GLY A 198 11.92 13.83 -4.14
N ILE A 199 11.26 12.69 -4.42
CA ILE A 199 9.81 12.59 -4.52
C ILE A 199 9.25 12.35 -3.11
N PRO A 200 8.43 13.27 -2.56
CA PRO A 200 7.81 13.08 -1.27
C PRO A 200 6.87 11.88 -1.26
N VAL A 201 6.90 11.15 -0.15
CA VAL A 201 6.11 9.93 0.05
C VAL A 201 5.33 10.04 1.34
N VAL A 202 4.05 9.69 1.32
CA VAL A 202 3.23 9.47 2.51
C VAL A 202 2.86 8.00 2.58
N GLY A 203 3.40 7.29 3.57
CA GLY A 203 2.99 5.92 3.88
C GLY A 203 1.60 5.89 4.51
N THR A 204 0.76 4.98 4.03
CA THR A 204 -0.58 4.72 4.60
C THR A 204 -0.44 3.81 5.82
N SER A 205 0.04 2.60 5.59
CA SER A 205 0.02 1.50 6.58
C SER A 205 1.42 0.89 6.84
N ILE A 206 2.50 1.59 6.48
CA ILE A 206 3.88 1.13 6.77
C ILE A 206 4.31 1.38 8.22
N THR A 207 4.12 0.37 9.06
CA THR A 207 4.42 0.42 10.51
C THR A 207 5.87 0.04 10.86
N ALA A 208 6.59 -0.67 9.99
CA ALA A 208 7.94 -1.16 10.28
C ALA A 208 8.91 -0.04 10.67
N ASP A 209 9.68 -0.27 11.74
CA ASP A 209 10.62 0.72 12.25
C ASP A 209 11.86 0.91 11.35
N SER A 210 12.12 -0.08 10.51
CA SER A 210 13.18 -0.07 9.50
C SER A 210 12.79 0.74 8.25
N LEU A 211 11.49 1.00 8.06
CA LEU A 211 10.92 1.85 7.01
C LEU A 211 10.47 3.20 7.58
N ALA A 212 11.36 3.82 8.36
CA ALA A 212 11.13 5.08 9.05
C ALA A 212 12.40 5.93 9.09
N ASN A 213 12.24 7.22 9.36
CA ASN A 213 13.35 8.10 9.74
C ASN A 213 13.45 8.19 11.27
N GLY A 214 14.64 8.43 11.82
CA GLY A 214 14.79 8.86 13.22
C GLY A 214 14.52 7.85 14.35
N GLN A 215 14.43 6.55 14.09
CA GLN A 215 14.11 5.55 15.14
C GLN A 215 15.31 4.86 15.80
N GLN A 216 15.06 4.33 17.01
CA GLN A 216 15.98 3.57 17.88
C GLN A 216 16.69 2.45 17.09
N GLY A 217 17.91 2.72 16.64
CA GLY A 217 18.72 1.78 15.86
C GLY A 217 19.52 2.47 14.74
N ASN A 218 19.06 3.64 14.28
CA ASN A 218 19.87 4.52 13.46
C ASN A 218 20.65 5.51 14.35
N PRO A 219 21.86 5.93 13.95
CA PRO A 219 22.52 7.07 14.58
C PRO A 219 21.57 8.28 14.58
N GLU A 220 21.48 9.01 15.69
CA GLU A 220 20.66 10.21 15.82
C GLU A 220 20.83 11.12 14.60
N GLY A 221 19.71 11.61 14.04
CA GLY A 221 19.72 12.51 12.88
C GLY A 221 19.74 11.84 11.50
N LEU A 222 19.81 10.50 11.39
CA LEU A 222 19.75 9.84 10.09
C LEU A 222 18.31 9.87 9.50
N LYS A 223 18.19 10.36 8.26
CA LYS A 223 16.98 10.27 7.43
C LYS A 223 17.24 9.36 6.22
N PRO A 224 17.15 8.02 6.37
CA PRO A 224 17.35 7.10 5.25
C PRO A 224 16.30 7.24 4.14
N PHE A 225 15.14 7.84 4.44
CA PHE A 225 14.04 8.11 3.52
C PHE A 225 13.66 9.60 3.57
N PRO A 226 14.51 10.51 3.04
CA PRO A 226 14.25 11.95 3.10
C PRO A 226 12.96 12.32 2.35
N GLY A 227 12.04 13.03 3.00
CA GLY A 227 10.73 13.34 2.42
C GLY A 227 9.67 12.23 2.57
N LEU A 228 9.95 11.21 3.39
CA LEU A 228 8.94 10.27 3.88
C LEU A 228 8.19 10.87 5.07
N ALA A 229 6.86 10.82 5.02
CA ALA A 229 5.97 10.95 6.16
C ALA A 229 5.09 9.69 6.30
N ARG A 230 4.52 9.46 7.48
CA ARG A 230 3.63 8.33 7.76
C ARG A 230 2.37 8.76 8.48
N THR A 231 1.29 8.07 8.18
CA THR A 231 0.01 8.22 8.89
C THR A 231 -0.13 7.17 10.00
N SER A 232 0.36 5.96 9.74
CA SER A 232 0.37 4.85 10.69
C SER A 232 1.40 5.03 11.82
N PRO A 233 1.08 4.59 13.05
CA PRO A 233 2.08 4.43 14.12
C PRO A 233 3.21 3.47 13.71
N THR A 234 4.29 3.46 14.48
CA THR A 234 5.36 2.46 14.32
C THR A 234 4.98 1.14 14.99
N ASN A 235 5.58 0.02 14.57
CA ASN A 235 5.46 -1.25 15.29
C ASN A 235 5.89 -1.12 16.75
N THR A 236 6.90 -0.30 17.07
CA THR A 236 7.26 0.02 18.45
C THR A 236 6.10 0.70 19.20
N ASP A 237 5.44 1.67 18.57
CA ASP A 237 4.34 2.43 19.17
C ASP A 237 3.07 1.59 19.31
N GLU A 238 2.75 0.77 18.33
CA GLU A 238 1.69 -0.24 18.38
C GLU A 238 1.93 -1.24 19.52
N ALA A 239 3.14 -1.81 19.61
CA ALA A 239 3.49 -2.74 20.67
C ALA A 239 3.38 -2.10 22.06
N ARG A 240 3.78 -0.83 22.21
CA ARG A 240 3.63 -0.08 23.47
C ARG A 240 2.17 0.18 23.82
N ALA A 241 1.36 0.61 22.85
CA ALA A 241 -0.07 0.85 23.07
C ALA A 241 -0.79 -0.46 23.46
N LEU A 242 -0.52 -1.54 22.73
CA LEU A 242 -1.09 -2.86 23.01
C LEU A 242 -0.63 -3.42 24.36
N ALA A 243 0.65 -3.27 24.71
CA ALA A 243 1.18 -3.71 26.00
C ALA A 243 0.60 -2.91 27.18
N SER A 244 0.46 -1.60 27.02
CA SER A 244 -0.18 -0.74 28.03
C SER A 244 -1.65 -1.11 28.24
N PHE A 245 -2.36 -1.48 27.18
CA PHE A 245 -3.75 -1.94 27.25
C PHE A 245 -3.87 -3.29 27.96
N ALA A 246 -3.03 -4.26 27.58
CA ALA A 246 -3.18 -5.65 28.02
C ALA A 246 -2.47 -5.98 29.35
N ASP A 247 -1.76 -5.02 29.97
CA ASP A 247 -0.93 -5.22 31.18
C ASP A 247 0.00 -6.45 31.02
N VAL A 248 0.72 -6.49 29.90
CA VAL A 248 1.52 -7.67 29.51
C VAL A 248 2.63 -7.92 30.53
N ALA A 249 2.54 -9.06 31.23
CA ALA A 249 3.54 -9.53 32.15
C ALA A 249 4.47 -10.54 31.47
N ALA A 250 5.78 -10.24 31.44
CA ALA A 250 6.78 -11.05 30.73
C ALA A 250 6.85 -12.52 31.20
N ASP A 251 6.53 -12.80 32.47
CA ASP A 251 6.51 -14.15 33.04
C ASP A 251 5.25 -14.96 32.66
N LYS A 252 4.25 -14.32 32.07
CA LYS A 252 2.99 -14.92 31.60
C LYS A 252 2.83 -14.96 30.09
N ALA A 253 3.86 -14.53 29.35
CA ALA A 253 3.81 -14.38 27.92
C ALA A 253 4.94 -15.13 27.20
N VAL A 254 4.65 -15.61 26.00
CA VAL A 254 5.64 -16.14 25.04
C VAL A 254 5.55 -15.37 23.73
N LEU A 255 6.65 -15.36 22.97
CA LEU A 255 6.70 -14.76 21.62
C LEU A 255 6.76 -15.86 20.57
N VAL A 256 5.88 -15.77 19.57
CA VAL A 256 5.91 -16.57 18.34
C VAL A 256 6.19 -15.63 17.18
N TYR A 257 7.21 -15.92 16.36
CA TYR A 257 7.70 -14.97 15.35
C TYR A 257 8.11 -15.61 14.01
N ASP A 258 8.10 -14.79 12.96
CA ASP A 258 8.47 -15.13 11.58
C ASP A 258 10.00 -15.19 11.40
N ASP A 259 10.54 -16.33 10.96
CA ASP A 259 11.97 -16.52 10.63
C ASP A 259 12.17 -17.33 9.32
N PRO A 260 12.77 -16.75 8.25
CA PRO A 260 13.31 -15.39 8.19
C PRO A 260 12.21 -14.32 8.01
N GLY A 261 12.21 -13.30 8.86
CA GLY A 261 11.25 -12.19 8.82
C GLY A 261 11.41 -11.22 7.65
N ASP A 262 10.40 -10.36 7.45
CA ASP A 262 10.44 -9.20 6.56
C ASP A 262 10.51 -7.89 7.38
N PRO A 263 10.61 -6.71 6.74
CA PRO A 263 10.70 -5.45 7.48
C PRO A 263 9.59 -5.27 8.53
N TYR A 264 8.36 -5.69 8.26
CA TYR A 264 7.27 -5.65 9.22
C TYR A 264 7.53 -6.58 10.41
N THR A 265 7.69 -7.88 10.14
CA THR A 265 7.71 -8.89 11.21
C THR A 265 8.96 -8.79 12.06
N LEU A 266 10.10 -8.39 11.49
CA LEU A 266 11.35 -8.20 12.21
C LEU A 266 11.27 -7.08 13.25
N THR A 267 10.65 -5.94 12.93
CA THR A 267 10.58 -4.85 13.90
C THR A 267 9.45 -5.02 14.90
N LEU A 268 8.37 -5.71 14.52
CA LEU A 268 7.34 -6.14 15.47
C LEU A 268 7.92 -7.17 16.46
N GLN A 269 8.69 -8.15 15.98
CA GLN A 269 9.43 -9.09 16.81
C GLN A 269 10.33 -8.36 17.79
N ALA A 270 11.21 -7.46 17.30
CA ALA A 270 12.12 -6.71 18.15
C ALA A 270 11.39 -5.85 19.21
N SER A 271 10.20 -5.34 18.88
CA SER A 271 9.36 -4.58 19.81
C SER A 271 8.76 -5.47 20.91
N PHE A 272 8.26 -6.65 20.54
CA PHE A 272 7.76 -7.65 21.50
C PHE A 272 8.87 -8.27 22.36
N GLU A 273 10.06 -8.51 21.82
CA GLU A 273 11.21 -9.01 22.59
C GLU A 273 11.58 -8.06 23.74
N LYS A 274 11.55 -6.73 23.50
CA LYS A 274 11.79 -5.74 24.54
C LYS A 274 10.78 -5.87 25.69
N LEU A 275 9.50 -6.11 25.38
CA LEU A 275 8.43 -6.30 26.36
C LEU A 275 8.57 -7.61 27.16
N LEU A 276 9.24 -8.61 26.58
CA LEU A 276 9.49 -9.90 27.22
C LEU A 276 10.86 -10.01 27.89
N THR A 277 11.54 -8.89 28.16
CA THR A 277 12.81 -8.91 28.89
C THR A 277 12.64 -9.60 30.24
N GLY A 278 13.33 -10.73 30.44
CA GLY A 278 13.21 -11.55 31.65
C GLY A 278 12.15 -12.65 31.60
N SER A 279 11.52 -12.89 30.43
CA SER A 279 10.61 -14.03 30.23
C SER A 279 11.32 -15.36 30.47
N ARG A 280 10.55 -16.33 30.96
CA ARG A 280 11.00 -17.69 31.25
C ARG A 280 11.29 -18.52 30.00
N TYR A 281 10.59 -18.21 28.89
CA TYR A 281 10.63 -18.99 27.66
C TYR A 281 11.36 -18.21 26.58
N GLN A 282 12.17 -18.92 25.79
CA GLN A 282 12.74 -18.35 24.58
C GLN A 282 11.63 -18.10 23.54
N PRO A 283 11.75 -17.06 22.71
CA PRO A 283 10.89 -16.89 21.53
C PRO A 283 10.92 -18.11 20.62
N TRP A 284 9.79 -18.40 19.96
CA TRP A 284 9.63 -19.56 19.08
C TRP A 284 9.42 -19.15 17.62
N PRO A 285 10.32 -19.55 16.71
CA PRO A 285 10.17 -19.22 15.29
C PRO A 285 9.15 -20.12 14.58
N PHE A 286 8.57 -19.61 13.51
CA PHE A 286 7.96 -20.37 12.43
C PHE A 286 8.56 -19.93 11.09
N THR A 287 8.51 -20.78 10.05
CA THR A 287 9.18 -20.49 8.77
C THR A 287 8.18 -20.31 7.63
N PRO A 288 7.85 -19.07 7.24
CA PRO A 288 6.97 -18.82 6.10
C PRO A 288 7.70 -18.86 4.77
N LEU A 289 6.90 -18.83 3.69
CA LEU A 289 7.42 -18.54 2.35
C LEU A 289 7.75 -17.05 2.22
N THR A 290 8.63 -16.71 1.28
CA THR A 290 8.93 -15.30 0.95
C THR A 290 7.68 -14.52 0.54
N ASP A 291 6.80 -15.14 -0.26
CA ASP A 291 5.45 -14.63 -0.51
C ASP A 291 4.53 -15.01 0.65
N ARG A 292 4.38 -14.09 1.61
CA ARG A 292 3.63 -14.29 2.85
C ARG A 292 2.12 -14.43 2.66
N SER A 293 1.60 -14.07 1.48
CA SER A 293 0.20 -14.38 1.09
C SER A 293 -0.04 -15.88 0.86
N LYS A 294 1.02 -16.69 0.84
CA LYS A 294 0.96 -18.15 0.65
C LYS A 294 1.10 -18.88 1.98
N GLU A 295 0.31 -19.94 2.11
CA GLU A 295 0.27 -20.76 3.33
C GLU A 295 1.56 -21.52 3.62
N GLY A 296 2.28 -21.98 2.58
CA GLY A 296 3.50 -22.76 2.76
C GLY A 296 3.31 -23.98 3.68
N THR A 297 4.28 -24.19 4.56
CA THR A 297 4.32 -25.30 5.54
C THR A 297 4.16 -24.86 7.00
N THR A 298 3.93 -23.58 7.26
CA THR A 298 3.82 -22.98 8.61
C THR A 298 2.77 -23.64 9.49
N ALA A 299 1.72 -24.23 8.90
CA ALA A 299 0.76 -25.04 9.64
C ALA A 299 1.41 -26.22 10.40
N ASN A 300 2.53 -26.76 9.91
CA ASN A 300 3.29 -27.79 10.61
C ASN A 300 4.03 -27.24 11.84
N ASP A 301 4.57 -26.03 11.73
CA ASP A 301 5.24 -25.34 12.84
C ASP A 301 4.21 -24.99 13.91
N PHE A 302 3.05 -24.46 13.51
CA PHE A 302 1.98 -24.10 14.46
C PHE A 302 1.37 -25.30 15.18
N ARG A 303 1.30 -26.48 14.55
CA ARG A 303 0.93 -27.71 15.28
C ARG A 303 1.94 -28.02 16.39
N GLN A 304 3.23 -27.82 16.18
CA GLN A 304 4.26 -28.06 17.19
C GLN A 304 4.23 -26.98 18.27
N ILE A 305 4.17 -25.70 17.89
CA ILE A 305 4.10 -24.55 18.80
C ILE A 305 2.88 -24.66 19.73
N ARG A 306 1.75 -25.13 19.21
CA ARG A 306 0.55 -25.40 20.01
C ARG A 306 0.80 -26.41 21.14
N GLU A 307 1.52 -27.50 20.87
CA GLU A 307 1.86 -28.47 21.91
C GLU A 307 2.82 -27.85 22.94
N LEU A 308 3.81 -27.05 22.49
CA LEU A 308 4.70 -26.30 23.38
C LEU A 308 3.93 -25.36 24.32
N LEU A 309 2.90 -24.67 23.82
CA LEU A 309 2.03 -23.83 24.64
C LEU A 309 1.32 -24.63 25.75
N CYS A 310 0.87 -25.84 25.45
CA CYS A 310 0.26 -26.72 26.45
C CYS A 310 1.23 -27.17 27.54
N ASP A 311 2.52 -27.25 27.23
CA ASP A 311 3.59 -27.62 28.17
C ASP A 311 4.10 -26.42 29.01
N THR A 312 3.67 -25.20 28.71
CA THR A 312 4.00 -24.02 29.53
C THR A 312 3.35 -24.08 30.91
N ALA A 313 3.90 -23.29 31.85
CA ALA A 313 3.30 -23.15 33.18
C ALA A 313 1.84 -22.66 33.08
N PRO A 314 0.93 -23.09 33.97
CA PRO A 314 -0.49 -22.71 33.91
C PRO A 314 -0.80 -21.22 33.92
N GLY A 315 0.14 -20.38 34.39
CA GLY A 315 0.01 -18.92 34.39
C GLY A 315 0.42 -18.24 33.08
N VAL A 316 0.99 -18.97 32.11
CA VAL A 316 1.31 -18.45 30.78
C VAL A 316 0.09 -18.54 29.91
N ASP A 317 -0.57 -17.41 29.66
CA ASP A 317 -1.83 -17.31 28.94
C ASP A 317 -1.78 -16.30 27.79
N THR A 318 -0.66 -15.63 27.58
CA THR A 318 -0.50 -14.61 26.55
C THR A 318 0.51 -15.05 25.50
N VAL A 319 0.16 -14.87 24.23
CA VAL A 319 1.05 -15.09 23.09
C VAL A 319 1.21 -13.77 22.35
N LEU A 320 2.41 -13.22 22.35
CA LEU A 320 2.78 -12.15 21.43
C LEU A 320 3.09 -12.81 20.08
N PHE A 321 2.41 -12.39 19.01
CA PHE A 321 2.57 -12.95 17.67
C PHE A 321 3.14 -11.91 16.71
N ALA A 322 4.37 -12.11 16.23
CA ALA A 322 5.04 -11.27 15.25
C ALA A 322 5.06 -11.96 13.87
N GLY A 323 3.95 -11.87 13.14
CA GLY A 323 3.76 -12.48 11.83
C GLY A 323 2.63 -11.81 11.04
N ARG A 324 2.41 -12.23 9.79
CA ARG A 324 1.34 -11.72 8.91
C ARG A 324 0.02 -12.47 9.09
N HIS A 325 -1.09 -11.88 8.66
CA HIS A 325 -2.45 -12.43 8.75
C HIS A 325 -2.58 -13.88 8.24
N THR A 326 -1.96 -14.21 7.11
CA THR A 326 -2.05 -15.57 6.55
C THR A 326 -1.51 -16.61 7.53
N GLN A 327 -0.39 -16.33 8.18
CA GLN A 327 0.22 -17.21 9.18
C GLN A 327 -0.51 -17.13 10.52
N LEU A 328 -0.95 -15.94 10.93
CA LEU A 328 -1.76 -15.75 12.13
C LEU A 328 -3.04 -16.60 12.08
N ARG A 329 -3.74 -16.61 10.94
CA ARG A 329 -4.89 -17.49 10.72
C ARG A 329 -4.53 -18.95 11.00
N GLN A 330 -3.46 -19.45 10.39
CA GLN A 330 -3.05 -20.85 10.57
C GLN A 330 -2.72 -21.16 12.02
N PHE A 331 -2.11 -20.20 12.73
CA PHE A 331 -1.82 -20.32 14.15
C PHE A 331 -3.09 -20.33 15.02
N ILE A 332 -4.05 -19.44 14.77
CA ILE A 332 -5.36 -19.42 15.45
C ILE A 332 -6.08 -20.76 15.27
N ASN A 333 -6.19 -21.23 14.03
CA ASN A 333 -6.83 -22.51 13.72
C ASN A 333 -6.14 -23.66 14.44
N ALA A 334 -4.81 -23.72 14.40
CA ALA A 334 -4.05 -24.74 15.12
C ALA A 334 -4.32 -24.68 16.62
N LEU A 335 -4.28 -23.49 17.24
CA LEU A 335 -4.46 -23.31 18.68
C LEU A 335 -5.89 -23.64 19.16
N GLY A 336 -6.89 -23.48 18.30
CA GLY A 336 -8.25 -23.96 18.53
C GLY A 336 -8.32 -25.48 18.76
N GLU A 337 -7.47 -26.23 18.07
CA GLU A 337 -7.39 -27.70 18.13
C GLU A 337 -6.44 -28.24 19.23
N ARG A 338 -5.98 -27.40 20.16
CA ARG A 338 -5.01 -27.80 21.19
C ARG A 338 -5.50 -28.94 22.09
N GLY A 339 -4.59 -29.80 22.57
CA GLY A 339 -4.93 -30.86 23.51
C GLY A 339 -5.35 -30.35 24.89
N CYS A 340 -4.81 -29.20 25.33
CA CYS A 340 -5.09 -28.59 26.62
C CYS A 340 -6.29 -27.61 26.59
N GLN A 341 -7.48 -28.10 26.23
CA GLN A 341 -8.69 -27.28 26.06
C GLN A 341 -9.12 -26.49 27.32
N GLN A 342 -8.71 -26.93 28.51
CA GLN A 342 -8.92 -26.22 29.77
C GLN A 342 -8.10 -24.93 29.91
N ARG A 343 -6.99 -24.78 29.17
CA ARG A 343 -6.18 -23.56 29.14
C ARG A 343 -6.86 -22.52 28.25
N LYS A 344 -6.76 -21.24 28.61
CA LYS A 344 -7.17 -20.12 27.75
C LYS A 344 -5.93 -19.37 27.30
N PHE A 345 -5.94 -18.87 26.07
CA PHE A 345 -4.85 -18.12 25.48
C PHE A 345 -5.36 -16.84 24.83
N THR A 346 -4.68 -15.73 25.10
CA THR A 346 -4.88 -14.46 24.39
C THR A 346 -3.71 -14.24 23.46
N ILE A 347 -3.97 -14.11 22.17
CA ILE A 347 -3.01 -13.70 21.16
C ILE A 347 -3.06 -12.18 21.07
N LEU A 348 -1.90 -11.54 21.20
CA LEU A 348 -1.69 -10.11 21.00
C LEU A 348 -0.77 -9.92 19.79
N THR A 349 -1.16 -9.09 18.83
CA THR A 349 -0.43 -8.93 17.56
C THR A 349 -0.64 -7.53 16.95
N GLY A 350 0.04 -7.26 15.84
CA GLY A 350 0.01 -5.98 15.15
C GLY A 350 -1.17 -5.79 14.19
N ASP A 351 -1.17 -4.65 13.52
CA ASP A 351 -2.15 -4.17 12.53
C ASP A 351 -2.49 -5.10 11.38
N ASP A 352 -1.56 -5.94 10.94
CA ASP A 352 -1.77 -6.89 9.85
C ASP A 352 -2.91 -7.89 10.18
N ALA A 353 -3.25 -8.09 11.47
CA ALA A 353 -4.41 -8.90 11.86
C ALA A 353 -5.76 -8.34 11.41
N SER A 354 -5.86 -7.06 11.04
CA SER A 354 -7.07 -6.43 10.50
C SER A 354 -7.59 -7.13 9.23
N TYR A 355 -6.72 -7.79 8.48
CA TYR A 355 -7.03 -8.50 7.24
C TYR A 355 -7.80 -9.81 7.48
N LEU A 356 -7.89 -10.29 8.73
CA LEU A 356 -8.56 -11.55 9.07
C LEU A 356 -10.09 -11.51 9.00
N THR A 357 -10.70 -10.32 8.99
CA THR A 357 -12.16 -10.16 8.86
C THR A 357 -12.67 -10.66 7.51
N GLY A 358 -11.84 -10.51 6.45
CA GLY A 358 -12.06 -11.05 5.11
C GLY A 358 -11.70 -12.53 4.93
N ASP A 359 -10.87 -13.11 5.81
CA ASP A 359 -10.28 -14.42 5.59
C ASP A 359 -11.29 -15.56 5.81
N ARG A 360 -11.70 -16.17 4.69
CA ARG A 360 -12.69 -17.25 4.70
C ARG A 360 -12.20 -18.56 5.30
N LYS A 361 -10.89 -18.72 5.46
CA LYS A 361 -10.26 -19.94 5.99
C LYS A 361 -10.00 -19.87 7.48
N LEU A 362 -10.23 -18.73 8.13
CA LEU A 362 -10.22 -18.62 9.58
C LEU A 362 -11.33 -19.51 10.15
N ASP A 363 -10.97 -20.39 11.07
CA ASP A 363 -11.92 -21.25 11.76
C ASP A 363 -12.59 -20.49 12.91
N PRO A 364 -13.89 -20.14 12.79
CA PRO A 364 -14.60 -19.41 13.83
C PRO A 364 -14.71 -20.21 15.14
N GLU A 365 -14.62 -21.54 15.09
CA GLU A 365 -14.69 -22.36 16.29
C GLU A 365 -13.43 -22.22 17.16
N ALA A 366 -12.27 -21.90 16.57
CA ALA A 366 -11.05 -21.66 17.35
C ALA A 366 -11.25 -20.52 18.36
N LEU A 367 -11.95 -19.45 17.96
CA LEU A 367 -12.24 -18.28 18.79
C LEU A 367 -13.34 -18.51 19.84
N LYS A 368 -14.12 -19.60 19.72
CA LYS A 368 -15.12 -20.00 20.74
C LYS A 368 -14.50 -20.85 21.84
N HIS A 369 -13.40 -21.55 21.56
CA HIS A 369 -12.77 -22.50 22.46
C HIS A 369 -11.59 -21.90 23.23
N GLY A 370 -11.80 -20.75 23.89
CA GLY A 370 -10.84 -20.17 24.82
C GLY A 370 -9.57 -19.58 24.19
N VAL A 371 -9.59 -19.30 22.88
CA VAL A 371 -8.60 -18.45 22.20
C VAL A 371 -9.24 -17.08 21.96
N SER A 372 -8.61 -16.02 22.43
CA SER A 372 -8.94 -14.63 22.09
C SER A 372 -7.82 -14.02 21.27
N VAL A 373 -8.16 -13.15 20.32
CA VAL A 373 -7.19 -12.43 19.49
C VAL A 373 -7.48 -10.95 19.63
N ARG A 374 -6.48 -10.19 20.06
CA ARG A 374 -6.53 -8.72 20.09
C ARG A 374 -5.34 -8.14 19.36
N TYR A 375 -5.56 -7.04 18.67
CA TYR A 375 -4.54 -6.41 17.87
C TYR A 375 -4.63 -4.88 17.94
N SER A 376 -3.50 -4.22 17.71
CA SER A 376 -3.47 -2.80 17.35
C SER A 376 -4.01 -2.66 15.95
N ALA A 377 -5.00 -1.79 15.72
CA ALA A 377 -5.44 -1.41 14.39
C ALA A 377 -4.96 0.01 14.06
N LEU A 378 -4.91 0.36 12.77
CA LEU A 378 -4.50 1.69 12.32
C LEU A 378 -5.65 2.71 12.43
N ALA A 379 -6.88 2.23 12.30
CA ALA A 379 -8.12 2.98 12.46
C ALA A 379 -9.28 2.01 12.76
N HIS A 380 -10.39 2.54 13.26
CA HIS A 380 -11.63 1.77 13.41
C HIS A 380 -12.84 2.72 13.34
N PRO A 381 -13.95 2.35 12.66
CA PRO A 381 -15.11 3.22 12.50
C PRO A 381 -15.72 3.71 13.82
N ASP A 382 -15.73 2.84 14.84
CA ASP A 382 -16.29 3.17 16.15
C ASP A 382 -15.35 3.98 17.08
N ALA A 383 -14.07 4.11 16.74
CA ALA A 383 -13.05 4.61 17.69
C ALA A 383 -13.33 6.03 18.20
N TRP A 384 -13.94 6.88 17.38
CA TRP A 384 -14.18 8.29 17.66
C TRP A 384 -15.64 8.67 17.85
N ILE A 385 -16.56 7.70 17.76
CA ILE A 385 -18.01 7.96 17.77
C ILE A 385 -18.55 7.98 19.19
N GLU A 386 -18.34 6.90 19.94
CA GLU A 386 -18.87 6.75 21.29
C GLU A 386 -17.84 7.20 22.34
N ASN A 387 -18.16 8.25 23.09
CA ASN A 387 -17.35 8.77 24.19
C ASN A 387 -15.85 9.00 23.84
N PRO A 388 -15.53 9.72 22.75
CA PRO A 388 -14.16 9.91 22.34
C PRO A 388 -13.33 10.63 23.41
N PRO A 389 -12.01 10.37 23.49
CA PRO A 389 -11.08 11.16 24.28
C PRO A 389 -11.19 12.67 23.97
N LYS A 390 -10.85 13.51 24.95
CA LYS A 390 -10.93 14.98 24.80
C LYS A 390 -9.92 15.57 23.82
N THR A 391 -8.86 14.83 23.50
CA THR A 391 -7.75 15.21 22.62
C THR A 391 -7.30 14.01 21.81
N GLY A 392 -6.49 14.24 20.77
CA GLY A 392 -5.99 13.20 19.89
C GLY A 392 -6.90 12.86 18.71
N GLY A 393 -8.10 13.44 18.62
CA GLY A 393 -9.07 13.24 17.55
C GLY A 393 -10.42 13.86 17.89
N SER A 394 -11.43 13.66 17.03
CA SER A 394 -12.79 14.11 17.30
C SER A 394 -13.85 13.27 16.57
N ALA A 395 -15.06 13.22 17.15
CA ALA A 395 -16.21 12.60 16.50
C ALA A 395 -16.61 13.33 15.21
N ALA A 396 -16.38 14.65 15.12
CA ALA A 396 -16.73 15.44 13.95
C ALA A 396 -15.88 15.02 12.73
N ASP A 397 -14.57 14.84 12.92
CA ASP A 397 -13.67 14.43 11.83
C ASP A 397 -13.99 13.01 11.31
N ALA A 398 -14.39 12.10 12.21
CA ALA A 398 -14.86 10.76 11.82
C ALA A 398 -16.23 10.84 11.10
N GLN A 399 -17.14 11.70 11.58
CA GLN A 399 -18.45 11.89 10.98
C GLN A 399 -18.38 12.50 9.58
N ASP A 400 -17.42 13.40 9.32
CA ASP A 400 -17.18 13.97 7.99
C ASP A 400 -16.92 12.87 6.94
N LEU A 401 -16.15 11.84 7.28
CA LEU A 401 -15.93 10.69 6.40
C LEU A 401 -17.22 9.87 6.20
N ASN A 402 -17.97 9.62 7.28
CA ASN A 402 -19.25 8.91 7.20
C ASN A 402 -20.28 9.62 6.32
N GLU A 403 -20.29 10.95 6.31
CA GLU A 403 -21.14 11.76 5.44
C GLU A 403 -20.75 11.63 3.96
N LEU A 404 -19.45 11.64 3.65
CA LEU A 404 -18.95 11.39 2.28
C LEU A 404 -19.33 10.00 1.79
N LEU A 405 -19.18 8.97 2.64
CA LEU A 405 -19.56 7.59 2.32
C LEU A 405 -21.06 7.49 2.04
N SER A 406 -21.89 8.07 2.89
CA SER A 406 -23.33 8.13 2.72
C SER A 406 -23.72 8.85 1.43
N ALA A 407 -23.03 9.95 1.10
CA ALA A 407 -23.25 10.70 -0.13
C ALA A 407 -22.86 9.90 -1.38
N ALA A 408 -21.73 9.17 -1.35
CA ALA A 408 -21.29 8.29 -2.42
C ALA A 408 -22.31 7.17 -2.71
N GLN A 409 -22.81 6.52 -1.65
CA GLN A 409 -23.83 5.47 -1.75
C GLN A 409 -25.17 6.00 -2.28
N ALA A 410 -25.54 7.22 -1.90
CA ALA A 410 -26.78 7.85 -2.35
C ALA A 410 -26.72 8.37 -3.81
N ASN A 411 -25.52 8.59 -4.37
CA ASN A 411 -25.33 9.21 -5.69
C ASN A 411 -25.51 8.25 -6.88
N ARG A 412 -26.69 7.64 -7.00
CA ARG A 412 -27.00 6.64 -8.05
C ARG A 412 -26.81 7.13 -9.50
N THR A 413 -26.82 8.44 -9.72
CA THR A 413 -26.66 9.05 -11.05
C THR A 413 -25.29 9.68 -11.28
N ALA A 414 -24.32 9.48 -10.37
CA ALA A 414 -22.97 10.05 -10.45
C ALA A 414 -22.95 11.57 -10.75
N ARG A 415 -23.79 12.34 -10.03
CA ARG A 415 -23.78 13.81 -10.11
C ARG A 415 -22.47 14.35 -9.55
N SER A 416 -21.98 15.44 -10.13
CA SER A 416 -20.68 16.03 -9.76
C SER A 416 -20.68 16.78 -8.43
N ASP A 417 -21.84 17.14 -7.88
CA ASP A 417 -21.99 17.86 -6.61
C ASP A 417 -21.88 16.95 -5.37
N ARG A 418 -21.63 15.65 -5.57
CA ARG A 418 -21.44 14.64 -4.54
C ARG A 418 -20.40 13.61 -5.00
N PRO A 419 -19.74 12.87 -4.09
CA PRO A 419 -18.88 11.75 -4.48
C PRO A 419 -19.63 10.78 -5.38
N SER A 420 -18.96 10.25 -6.40
CA SER A 420 -19.50 9.19 -7.25
C SER A 420 -19.66 7.87 -6.46
N PRO A 421 -20.49 6.93 -6.95
CA PRO A 421 -20.49 5.56 -6.41
C PRO A 421 -19.11 4.91 -6.51
N ILE A 422 -18.72 4.23 -5.43
CA ILE A 422 -17.41 3.58 -5.27
C ILE A 422 -17.50 2.07 -5.01
N GLY A 423 -18.64 1.46 -5.35
CA GLY A 423 -18.88 0.04 -5.11
C GLY A 423 -19.22 -0.30 -3.66
N PRO A 424 -19.08 -1.58 -3.25
CA PRO A 424 -19.27 -2.01 -1.86
C PRO A 424 -18.30 -1.31 -0.93
N ILE A 425 -18.77 -0.90 0.24
CA ILE A 425 -17.99 -0.20 1.27
C ILE A 425 -17.93 -1.08 2.49
N ASP A 426 -16.73 -1.21 3.04
CA ASP A 426 -16.44 -1.78 4.34
C ASP A 426 -15.42 -0.88 5.04
N LEU A 427 -15.55 -0.71 6.35
CA LEU A 427 -14.66 0.08 7.20
C LEU A 427 -13.97 -0.77 8.26
N GLU A 428 -14.31 -2.06 8.32
CA GLU A 428 -14.02 -2.94 9.45
C GLU A 428 -12.52 -3.20 9.64
N ASP A 429 -11.75 -3.24 8.54
CA ASP A 429 -10.28 -3.35 8.59
C ASP A 429 -9.58 -2.01 8.85
N GLY A 430 -10.30 -0.89 8.81
CA GLY A 430 -9.77 0.47 9.00
C GLY A 430 -8.99 1.04 7.81
N GLN A 431 -8.79 0.30 6.72
CA GLN A 431 -7.86 0.67 5.64
C GLN A 431 -8.39 1.85 4.81
N LEU A 432 -9.71 1.92 4.62
CA LEU A 432 -10.35 3.09 4.00
C LEU A 432 -10.11 4.37 4.82
N ILE A 433 -10.21 4.26 6.15
CA ILE A 433 -10.08 5.41 7.06
C ILE A 433 -8.64 5.91 7.05
N ILE A 434 -7.64 5.02 7.17
CA ILE A 434 -6.23 5.43 7.19
C ILE A 434 -5.76 5.96 5.83
N ALA A 435 -6.27 5.42 4.71
CA ALA A 435 -5.93 5.92 3.38
C ALA A 435 -6.57 7.29 3.07
N TYR A 436 -7.79 7.53 3.56
CA TYR A 436 -8.41 8.86 3.53
C TYR A 436 -7.53 9.88 4.26
N ASP A 437 -7.03 9.51 5.44
CA ASP A 437 -6.16 10.34 6.25
C ASP A 437 -4.78 10.58 5.63
N ALA A 438 -4.17 9.56 5.03
CA ALA A 438 -2.89 9.68 4.34
C ALA A 438 -2.99 10.58 3.10
N MET A 439 -4.08 10.49 2.36
CA MET A 439 -4.32 11.38 1.22
C MET A 439 -4.55 12.81 1.71
N ARG A 440 -5.27 13.02 2.82
CA ARG A 440 -5.39 14.36 3.42
C ARG A 440 -4.05 14.92 3.88
N LEU A 441 -3.21 14.11 4.53
CA LEU A 441 -1.85 14.47 4.90
C LEU A 441 -1.03 14.88 3.68
N THR A 442 -1.13 14.10 2.60
CA THR A 442 -0.43 14.38 1.34
C THR A 442 -0.86 15.74 0.76
N VAL A 443 -2.17 16.02 0.76
CA VAL A 443 -2.71 17.28 0.22
C VAL A 443 -2.35 18.47 1.09
N GLU A 444 -2.36 18.32 2.41
CA GLU A 444 -1.95 19.36 3.35
C GLU A 444 -0.51 19.80 3.07
N GLY A 445 0.44 18.86 3.03
CA GLY A 445 1.84 19.19 2.71
C GLY A 445 2.02 19.82 1.34
N ILE A 446 1.21 19.42 0.34
CA ILE A 446 1.22 20.06 -0.98
C ILE A 446 0.73 21.52 -0.91
N ARG A 447 -0.35 21.78 -0.17
CA ARG A 447 -0.99 23.10 -0.08
C ARG A 447 -0.13 24.07 0.71
N GLU A 448 0.37 23.66 1.87
CA GLU A 448 1.26 24.48 2.70
C GLU A 448 2.57 24.81 1.96
N ALA A 449 3.11 23.84 1.20
CA ALA A 449 4.29 24.07 0.37
C ALA A 449 4.04 25.00 -0.83
N THR A 450 2.77 25.26 -1.21
CA THR A 450 2.45 26.00 -2.44
C THR A 450 2.62 27.50 -2.21
N PRO A 451 3.62 28.16 -2.85
CA PRO A 451 3.84 29.57 -2.62
C PRO A 451 2.68 30.42 -3.16
N ARG A 452 2.37 31.53 -2.48
CA ARG A 452 1.35 32.48 -2.95
C ARG A 452 1.60 32.90 -4.40
N GLY A 453 0.55 32.80 -5.23
CA GLY A 453 0.62 33.15 -6.66
C GLY A 453 1.26 32.08 -7.55
N ARG A 454 1.66 30.93 -7.02
CA ARG A 454 2.09 29.75 -7.79
C ARG A 454 0.96 28.72 -7.83
N SER A 455 0.98 27.87 -8.86
CA SER A 455 -0.02 26.82 -9.07
C SER A 455 0.51 25.42 -8.73
N ALA A 456 1.74 25.31 -8.21
CA ALA A 456 2.30 24.09 -7.65
C ALA A 456 3.54 24.43 -6.81
N PRO A 457 3.83 23.61 -5.78
CA PRO A 457 5.07 23.67 -5.04
C PRO A 457 6.21 23.00 -5.81
N THR A 458 7.45 23.10 -5.31
CA THR A 458 8.52 22.18 -5.70
C THR A 458 8.40 20.87 -4.91
N LEU A 459 9.08 19.81 -5.34
CA LEU A 459 9.10 18.55 -4.59
C LEU A 459 9.80 18.69 -3.22
N ALA A 460 10.87 19.49 -3.17
CA ALA A 460 11.63 19.72 -1.94
C ALA A 460 10.78 20.43 -0.89
N ASP A 461 10.06 21.48 -1.29
CA ASP A 461 9.18 22.23 -0.38
C ASP A 461 8.13 21.30 0.26
N VAL A 462 7.49 20.43 -0.53
CA VAL A 462 6.50 19.45 -0.02
C VAL A 462 7.14 18.49 1.00
N GLY A 463 8.37 18.01 0.74
CA GLY A 463 9.08 17.14 1.67
C GLY A 463 9.50 17.83 2.97
N ASP A 464 9.78 19.13 2.92
CA ASP A 464 10.18 19.93 4.08
C ASP A 464 8.96 20.24 5.00
N GLU A 465 7.77 20.38 4.42
CA GLU A 465 6.52 20.65 5.17
C GLU A 465 6.16 19.55 6.18
N TRP A 466 6.56 18.30 5.95
CA TRP A 466 6.30 17.21 6.92
C TRP A 466 6.77 17.55 8.33
N THR A 467 7.86 18.31 8.45
CA THR A 467 8.41 18.72 9.75
C THR A 467 7.61 19.81 10.45
N LEU A 468 6.61 20.40 9.78
CA LEU A 468 5.76 21.49 10.27
C LEU A 468 4.30 21.06 10.49
N ILE A 469 3.91 19.86 10.06
CA ILE A 469 2.56 19.31 10.31
C ILE A 469 2.43 18.89 11.77
N LYS A 470 2.16 19.86 12.64
CA LYS A 470 1.97 19.72 14.09
C LYS A 470 1.35 20.99 14.64
N GLY A 471 1.13 21.06 15.94
CA GLY A 471 0.50 22.24 16.52
C GLY A 471 -1.02 22.21 16.34
N SER A 472 -1.72 23.10 17.05
CA SER A 472 -3.18 23.19 16.97
C SER A 472 -3.72 23.61 15.61
N SER A 473 -2.92 24.33 14.83
CA SER A 473 -3.33 24.90 13.54
C SER A 473 -2.75 24.17 12.34
N GLY A 474 -1.60 23.49 12.48
CA GLY A 474 -0.90 22.83 11.37
C GLY A 474 -0.98 21.31 11.37
N ARG A 475 -1.59 20.69 12.39
CA ARG A 475 -1.87 19.25 12.37
C ARG A 475 -2.98 18.92 11.37
N VAL A 476 -2.99 17.69 10.89
CA VAL A 476 -4.15 17.17 10.15
C VAL A 476 -5.12 16.53 11.14
N ASN A 477 -6.38 16.98 11.13
CA ASN A 477 -7.45 16.37 11.91
C ASN A 477 -8.07 15.23 11.08
N GLY A 478 -7.51 14.03 11.17
CA GLY A 478 -7.95 12.85 10.42
C GLY A 478 -9.18 12.17 11.01
N ALA A 479 -9.86 11.35 10.20
CA ALA A 479 -10.97 10.50 10.62
C ALA A 479 -10.52 9.40 11.59
N SER A 480 -9.25 8.97 11.51
CA SER A 480 -8.60 8.09 12.49
C SER A 480 -8.04 8.83 13.70
N GLY A 481 -8.28 10.14 13.83
CA GLY A 481 -7.71 11.02 14.85
C GLY A 481 -6.59 11.91 14.32
N TRP A 482 -5.99 12.72 15.19
CA TRP A 482 -4.96 13.69 14.83
C TRP A 482 -3.73 13.04 14.22
N ILE A 483 -3.11 13.76 13.29
CA ILE A 483 -1.83 13.42 12.67
C ILE A 483 -0.91 14.63 12.88
N CYS A 484 0.08 14.42 13.74
CA CYS A 484 1.08 15.41 14.08
C CYS A 484 2.43 14.73 13.95
N LEU A 485 3.30 15.24 13.11
CA LEU A 485 4.54 14.58 12.75
C LEU A 485 5.70 15.09 13.61
N ASP A 486 6.63 14.20 13.95
CA ASP A 486 7.93 14.57 14.50
C ASP A 486 8.83 15.20 13.40
N ASN A 487 10.08 15.53 13.71
CA ASN A 487 11.02 16.11 12.73
C ASN A 487 11.54 15.09 11.70
N TYR A 488 11.11 13.84 11.81
CA TYR A 488 11.46 12.71 10.97
C TYR A 488 10.28 12.26 10.08
N GLY A 489 9.10 12.87 10.24
CA GLY A 489 7.90 12.53 9.47
C GLY A 489 7.12 11.34 10.06
N ASN A 490 7.39 10.93 11.29
CA ASN A 490 6.61 9.90 11.99
C ASN A 490 5.50 10.53 12.81
N PRO A 491 4.32 9.91 12.90
CA PRO A 491 3.25 10.46 13.71
C PRO A 491 3.57 10.31 15.21
N TYR A 492 3.42 11.40 15.94
CA TYR A 492 3.64 11.48 17.38
C TYR A 492 2.39 11.05 18.14
N ASP A 493 2.54 10.04 18.99
CA ASP A 493 1.52 9.57 19.93
C ASP A 493 0.14 9.39 19.25
N LYS A 494 0.18 8.79 18.06
CA LYS A 494 -1.01 8.51 17.26
C LYS A 494 -1.91 7.55 18.00
N ALA A 495 -3.21 7.79 17.93
CA ALA A 495 -4.23 6.88 18.47
C ALA A 495 -4.09 5.48 17.87
N VAL A 496 -4.11 4.46 18.73
CA VAL A 496 -4.06 3.05 18.32
C VAL A 496 -5.34 2.36 18.82
N PRO A 497 -6.37 2.21 17.98
CA PRO A 497 -7.53 1.39 18.31
C PRO A 497 -7.11 -0.04 18.64
N ILE A 498 -7.52 -0.54 19.81
CA ILE A 498 -7.39 -1.94 20.16
C ILE A 498 -8.68 -2.65 19.74
N VAL A 499 -8.50 -3.72 18.99
CA VAL A 499 -9.60 -4.46 18.37
C VAL A 499 -9.55 -5.92 18.81
N GLU A 500 -10.71 -6.52 19.05
CA GLU A 500 -10.86 -7.95 19.30
C GLU A 500 -11.51 -8.62 18.09
N LEU A 501 -10.85 -9.64 17.55
CA LEU A 501 -11.41 -10.46 16.48
C LEU A 501 -12.44 -11.43 17.06
N THR A 502 -13.69 -11.31 16.62
CA THR A 502 -14.81 -12.11 17.14
C THR A 502 -15.03 -13.40 16.34
N PRO A 503 -15.72 -14.41 16.91
CA PRO A 503 -16.00 -15.66 16.21
C PRO A 503 -16.81 -15.54 14.91
N ASP A 504 -17.57 -14.46 14.72
CA ASP A 504 -18.27 -14.14 13.47
C ASP A 504 -17.38 -13.41 12.45
N ARG A 505 -16.08 -13.29 12.73
CA ARG A 505 -15.05 -12.60 11.95
C ARG A 505 -15.28 -11.10 11.83
N HIS A 506 -15.79 -10.51 12.91
CA HIS A 506 -15.90 -9.07 13.03
C HIS A 506 -14.72 -8.48 13.83
N ALA A 507 -14.33 -7.27 13.46
CA ALA A 507 -13.43 -6.42 14.22
C ALA A 507 -14.26 -5.66 15.25
N ARG A 508 -14.23 -6.10 16.50
CA ARG A 508 -14.92 -5.39 17.58
C ARG A 508 -13.96 -4.42 18.24
N PHE A 509 -14.23 -3.13 18.10
CA PHE A 509 -13.53 -2.09 18.86
C PHE A 509 -13.62 -2.34 20.37
N VAL A 510 -12.48 -2.20 21.04
CA VAL A 510 -12.38 -2.31 22.50
C VAL A 510 -12.18 -0.94 23.12
N GLU A 511 -11.09 -0.26 22.78
CA GLU A 511 -10.78 1.10 23.20
C GLU A 511 -9.65 1.70 22.35
N ILE A 512 -9.42 3.01 22.46
CA ILE A 512 -8.19 3.63 21.94
C ILE A 512 -7.10 3.50 22.99
N ALA A 513 -5.99 2.85 22.64
CA ALA A 513 -4.75 2.90 23.38
C ALA A 513 -3.77 3.93 22.78
N TRP A 514 -2.75 4.26 23.57
CA TRP A 514 -1.79 5.31 23.23
C TRP A 514 -0.36 4.82 23.47
N PRO A 515 0.59 5.08 22.56
CA PRO A 515 1.99 4.71 22.74
C PRO A 515 2.61 5.24 24.03
N THR A 516 2.17 6.43 24.48
CA THR A 516 2.62 7.04 25.75
C THR A 516 1.66 6.82 26.93
N GLY A 517 0.59 6.02 26.74
CA GLY A 517 -0.41 5.69 27.76
C GLY A 517 -1.49 6.75 27.98
N LYS A 518 -1.48 7.87 27.27
CA LYS A 518 -2.51 8.91 27.31
C LYS A 518 -2.62 9.61 25.94
N PRO A 519 -3.75 10.26 25.61
CA PRO A 519 -3.84 11.06 24.38
C PRO A 519 -2.86 12.25 24.40
N PRO A 520 -2.44 12.72 23.21
CA PRO A 520 -1.57 13.88 23.11
C PRO A 520 -2.24 15.12 23.68
N GLU A 521 -1.41 16.07 24.13
CA GLU A 521 -1.88 17.37 24.60
C GLU A 521 -2.56 18.16 23.48
N ARG A 522 -3.37 19.17 23.83
CA ARG A 522 -4.20 19.92 22.87
C ARG A 522 -3.42 20.60 21.75
N ASP A 523 -2.18 20.96 22.02
CA ASP A 523 -1.28 21.58 21.06
C ASP A 523 -0.71 20.56 20.06
N CYS A 524 -0.70 19.26 20.37
CA CYS A 524 -0.15 18.21 19.53
C CYS A 524 1.29 18.53 19.07
N LEU A 525 2.12 18.96 20.03
CA LEU A 525 3.53 19.24 19.81
C LEU A 525 4.36 18.07 20.33
N PRO A 526 5.11 17.36 19.45
CA PRO A 526 6.03 16.31 19.87
C PRO A 526 7.09 16.88 20.84
N PRO A 527 7.40 16.19 21.94
CA PRO A 527 8.44 16.61 22.88
C PRO A 527 9.83 16.49 22.25
N SER A 528 10.80 17.19 22.84
CA SER A 528 12.21 17.23 22.42
C SER A 528 12.94 15.92 22.60
#